data_AF-A0A923YN25-F1
#
_entry.id   AF-A0A923YN25-F1
#
_cell.length_a   1.000
_cell.length_b   1.000
_cell.length_c   1.000
_cell.angle_alpha   90.00
_cell.angle_beta   90.00
_cell.angle_gamma   90.00
#
_symmetry.space_group_name_H-M   'P 1'
#
loop_
_entity.id
_entity.type
_entity.pdbx_description
1 polymer ?
#
loop_
_entity_poly.entity_id
_entity_poly.type
_entity_poly.pdbx_seq_one_letter_code
_entity_poly.pdbx_strand_id
1 'polypeptide(L)'
;NIILLISFLTASDFSYQGWAGLFAHQWFKLATFVALMALFYHAWVGVRDIWMDYVKPVAVRLVLQVATILWLVGCAGWAAQILWRV
;
A
#
# COMPACT_ATOMS: atom_id res chain seq x y z
N ASN A 1 0.88 -8.03 9.54
CA ASN A 1 1.33 -9.27 8.86
C ASN A 1 1.07 -10.57 9.63
N ILE A 2 0.62 -10.53 10.88
CA ILE A 2 0.28 -11.75 11.65
C ILE A 2 -0.92 -12.50 11.05
N ILE A 3 -1.92 -11.77 10.51
CA ILE A 3 -3.10 -12.37 9.86
C ILE A 3 -2.69 -13.22 8.65
N LEU A 4 -1.83 -12.69 7.78
CA LEU A 4 -1.28 -13.44 6.63
C LEU A 4 -0.49 -14.67 7.07
N LEU A 5 0.31 -14.54 8.14
CA LEU A 5 1.07 -15.65 8.70
C LEU A 5 0.16 -16.77 9.23
N ILE A 6 -0.90 -16.42 9.96
CA ILE A 6 -1.89 -17.38 10.44
C ILE A 6 -2.59 -18.05 9.25
N SER A 7 -3.10 -17.26 8.29
CA SER A 7 -3.75 -17.79 7.10
C SER A 7 -2.84 -18.74 6.31
N PHE A 8 -1.55 -18.43 6.18
CA PHE A 8 -0.56 -19.29 5.53
C PHE A 8 -0.33 -20.61 6.28
N LEU A 9 -0.19 -20.56 7.61
CA LEU A 9 0.05 -21.75 8.44
C LEU A 9 -1.19 -22.64 8.57
N THR A 10 -2.39 -22.10 8.39
CA THR A 10 -3.66 -22.84 8.43
C THR A 10 -4.23 -23.18 7.05
N ALA A 11 -3.61 -22.71 5.97
CA ALA A 11 -4.08 -22.96 4.61
C ALA A 11 -3.88 -24.43 4.21
N SER A 12 -4.94 -25.05 3.73
CA SER A 12 -4.90 -26.39 3.13
C SER A 12 -4.83 -26.34 1.60
N ASP A 13 -5.18 -25.21 0.99
CA ASP A 13 -5.14 -24.98 -0.45
C ASP A 13 -4.38 -23.69 -0.78
N PHE A 14 -3.22 -23.84 -1.41
CA PHE A 14 -2.35 -22.74 -1.87
C PHE A 14 -2.61 -22.35 -3.34
N SER A 15 -3.70 -22.85 -3.93
CA SER A 15 -4.11 -22.49 -5.28
C SER A 15 -4.51 -21.00 -5.39
N TYR A 16 -4.63 -20.52 -6.64
CA TYR A 16 -5.22 -19.21 -6.92
C TYR A 16 -6.61 -19.06 -6.31
N GLN A 17 -7.42 -20.12 -6.31
CA GLN A 17 -8.78 -20.10 -5.78
C GLN A 17 -8.78 -19.91 -4.26
N GLY A 18 -7.88 -20.59 -3.53
CA GLY A 18 -7.69 -20.39 -2.09
C GLY A 18 -7.31 -18.94 -1.75
N TRP A 19 -6.38 -18.36 -2.52
CA TRP A 19 -5.97 -16.96 -2.36
C TRP A 19 -7.09 -15.96 -2.69
N ALA A 20 -7.78 -16.14 -3.82
CA ALA A 20 -8.90 -15.29 -4.21
C ALA A 20 -10.03 -15.36 -3.17
N GLY A 21 -10.31 -16.55 -2.62
CA GLY A 21 -11.29 -16.76 -1.56
C GLY A 21 -10.96 -15.99 -0.28
N LEU A 22 -9.69 -15.95 0.14
CA LEU A 22 -9.26 -15.15 1.29
C LEU A 22 -9.51 -13.65 1.06
N PHE A 23 -9.15 -13.15 -0.13
CA PHE A 23 -9.37 -11.75 -0.50
C PHE A 23 -10.83 -11.40 -0.78
N ALA A 24 -11.71 -12.38 -1.03
CA ALA A 24 -13.15 -12.13 -1.15
C ALA A 24 -13.78 -11.70 0.18
N HIS A 25 -13.19 -12.05 1.33
CA HIS A 25 -13.70 -11.65 2.64
C HIS A 25 -13.51 -10.14 2.90
N GLN A 26 -14.62 -9.44 3.17
CA GLN A 26 -14.63 -7.99 3.39
C GLN A 26 -13.69 -7.52 4.50
N TRP A 27 -13.59 -8.27 5.61
CA TRP A 27 -12.71 -7.92 6.72
C TRP A 27 -11.22 -7.98 6.33
N PHE A 28 -10.85 -8.93 5.45
CA PHE A 28 -9.49 -9.11 4.98
C PHE A 28 -9.11 -8.04 3.95
N LYS A 29 -10.05 -7.63 3.09
CA LYS A 29 -9.90 -6.45 2.22
C LYS A 29 -9.61 -5.20 3.04
N LEU A 30 -10.38 -4.95 4.10
CA LEU A 30 -10.18 -3.79 4.97
C LEU A 30 -8.84 -3.85 5.71
N ALA A 31 -8.46 -5.00 6.26
CA ALA A 31 -7.19 -5.17 6.95
C ALA A 31 -5.99 -4.91 6.01
N THR A 32 -6.05 -5.46 4.80
CA THR A 32 -5.04 -5.20 3.76
C THR A 32 -5.00 -3.74 3.36
N PHE A 33 -6.16 -3.11 3.17
CA PHE A 33 -6.25 -1.69 2.82
C PHE A 33 -5.65 -0.77 3.88
N VAL A 34 -5.92 -1.03 5.16
CA VAL A 34 -5.33 -0.28 6.28
C VAL A 34 -3.81 -0.46 6.31
N ALA A 35 -3.31 -1.67 6.10
CA ALA A 35 -1.87 -1.93 6.02
C ALA A 35 -1.21 -1.16 4.87
N LEU A 36 -1.85 -1.11 3.70
CA LEU A 36 -1.38 -0.32 2.56
C LEU A 36 -1.41 1.18 2.87
N MET A 37 -2.45 1.68 3.53
CA MET A 37 -2.53 3.09 3.92
C MET A 37 -1.40 3.48 4.89
N ALA A 38 -1.09 2.61 5.85
CA ALA A 38 0.04 2.80 6.76
C ALA A 38 1.38 2.80 6.02
N LEU A 39 1.55 1.92 5.02
CA LEU A 39 2.72 1.89 4.15
C LEU A 39 2.85 3.17 3.33
N PHE A 40 1.77 3.66 2.71
CA PHE A 40 1.80 4.90 1.94
C PHE A 40 2.12 6.11 2.82
N TYR A 41 1.60 6.15 4.04
CA TYR A 41 1.95 7.18 5.02
C TYR A 41 3.43 7.11 5.40
N HIS A 42 3.96 5.91 5.67
CA HIS A 42 5.39 5.71 5.95
C HIS A 42 6.28 6.16 4.79
N ALA A 43 5.92 5.76 3.56
CA ALA A 43 6.63 6.14 2.35
C ALA A 43 6.61 7.65 2.12
N TRP A 44 5.46 8.32 2.33
CA TRP A 44 5.37 9.78 2.25
C TRP A 44 6.38 10.44 3.18
N VAL A 45 6.35 10.09 4.47
CA VAL A 45 7.19 10.76 5.48
C VAL A 45 8.66 10.55 5.16
N GLY A 46 9.07 9.31 4.88
CA GLY A 46 10.46 9.01 4.55
C GLY A 46 10.94 9.73 3.29
N VAL A 47 10.14 9.74 2.22
CA VAL A 47 10.52 10.40 0.96
C VAL A 47 10.56 11.93 1.13
N ARG A 48 9.64 12.53 1.90
CA ARG A 48 9.68 13.96 2.22
C ARG A 48 10.99 14.31 2.91
N ASP A 49 11.41 13.52 3.89
CA ASP A 49 12.63 13.77 4.65
C ASP A 49 13.87 13.64 3.73
N ILE A 50 13.92 12.64 2.84
CA ILE A 50 14.95 12.52 1.79
C ILE A 50 15.01 13.78 0.91
N TRP A 51 13.86 14.29 0.45
CA TRP A 51 13.84 15.50 -0.37
C TRP A 51 14.35 16.73 0.38
N MET A 52 14.05 16.86 1.66
CA MET A 52 14.54 17.96 2.49
C MET A 52 16.06 17.88 2.69
N ASP A 53 16.61 16.68 2.87
CA ASP A 53 18.03 16.48 3.17
C ASP A 53 18.91 16.67 1.93
N TYR A 54 18.50 16.11 0.79
CA TYR A 54 19.37 16.00 -0.39
C TYR A 54 19.05 17.01 -1.51
N VAL A 55 17.81 17.46 -1.65
CA VAL A 55 17.41 18.35 -2.76
C VAL A 55 17.45 19.80 -2.28
N LYS A 56 18.54 20.51 -2.62
CA LYS A 56 18.74 21.90 -2.17
C LYS A 56 17.83 22.93 -2.88
N PRO A 57 17.69 22.92 -4.22
CA PRO A 57 16.86 23.91 -4.92
C PRO A 57 15.38 23.76 -4.57
N VAL A 58 14.76 24.85 -4.12
CA VAL A 58 13.36 24.86 -3.63
C VAL A 58 12.38 24.43 -4.71
N ALA A 59 12.52 24.94 -5.94
CA ALA A 59 11.61 24.62 -7.04
C ALA A 59 11.61 23.13 -7.37
N VAL A 60 12.79 22.52 -7.47
CA VAL A 60 12.93 21.07 -7.74
C VAL A 60 12.32 20.25 -6.61
N ARG A 61 12.61 20.62 -5.36
CA ARG A 61 12.06 19.95 -4.18
C ARG A 61 10.53 19.98 -4.16
N LEU A 62 9.92 21.13 -4.48
CA LEU A 62 8.47 21.27 -4.53
C LEU A 62 7.85 20.38 -5.61
N VAL A 63 8.43 20.36 -6.82
CA VAL A 63 7.96 19.49 -7.91
C VAL A 63 8.04 18.02 -7.52
N LEU A 64 9.15 17.59 -6.89
CA LEU A 64 9.32 16.21 -6.43
C LEU A 64 8.31 15.84 -5.33
N GLN A 65 8.03 16.74 -4.39
CA GLN A 65 7.00 16.52 -3.37
C GLN A 65 5.62 16.33 -4.00
N VAL A 66 5.21 17.23 -4.90
CA VAL A 66 3.91 17.11 -5.61
C VAL A 66 3.84 15.81 -6.40
N ALA A 67 4.89 15.47 -7.16
CA ALA A 67 4.96 14.22 -7.91
C ALA A 67 4.85 12.98 -7.01
N THR A 68 5.53 13.00 -5.86
CA THR A 68 5.47 11.91 -4.86
C THR A 68 4.04 11.74 -4.33
N ILE A 69 3.38 12.84 -3.98
CA ILE A 69 2.00 12.82 -3.47
C ILE A 69 1.05 12.25 -4.53
N LEU A 70 1.12 12.75 -5.76
CA LEU A 70 0.28 12.28 -6.86
C LEU A 70 0.48 10.78 -7.13
N TRP A 71 1.74 10.32 -7.10
CA TRP A 71 2.07 8.91 -7.26
C TRP A 71 1.47 8.06 -6.15
N LEU A 72 1.68 8.43 -4.87
CA LEU A 72 1.16 7.69 -3.73
C LEU A 72 -0.38 7.65 -3.72
N VAL A 73 -1.04 8.74 -4.06
CA VAL A 73 -2.51 8.79 -4.20
C VAL A 73 -2.98 7.89 -5.34
N GLY A 74 -2.30 7.92 -6.49
CA GLY A 74 -2.58 7.03 -7.61
C GLY A 74 -2.44 5.56 -7.23
N CYS A 75 -1.37 5.19 -6.53
CA CYS A 75 -1.16 3.84 -6.00
C CYS A 75 -2.24 3.44 -4.99
N ALA A 76 -2.64 4.34 -4.09
CA ALA A 76 -3.67 4.07 -3.10
C ALA A 76 -5.05 3.83 -3.75
N GLY A 77 -5.41 4.66 -4.74
CA GLY A 77 -6.64 4.50 -5.51
C GLY A 77 -6.64 3.19 -6.31
N TRP A 78 -5.52 2.86 -6.96
CA TRP A 78 -5.39 1.61 -7.70
C TRP A 78 -5.44 0.38 -6.79
N ALA A 79 -4.79 0.43 -5.63
CA ALA A 79 -4.85 -0.63 -4.63
C ALA A 79 -6.29 -0.86 -4.12
N ALA A 80 -7.04 0.21 -3.83
CA ALA A 80 -8.44 0.11 -3.45
C ALA A 80 -9.27 -0.56 -4.56
N GLN A 81 -9.04 -0.15 -5.82
CA GLN A 81 -9.72 -0.71 -6.98
C GLN A 81 -9.44 -2.21 -7.13
N ILE A 82 -8.18 -2.65 -6.98
CA ILE A 82 -7.82 -4.08 -7.06
C ILE A 82 -8.52 -4.87 -5.96
N LEU A 83 -8.45 -4.40 -4.71
CA LEU A 83 -9.02 -5.09 -3.55
C LEU A 83 -10.54 -5.27 -3.67
N TRP A 84 -11.25 -4.29 -4.25
CA TRP A 84 -12.70 -4.37 -4.43
C TRP A 84 -13.16 -5.03 -5.73
N ARG A 85 -12.25 -5.38 -6.63
CA ARG A 85 -12.54 -6.13 -7.85
C ARG A 85 -12.42 -7.66 -7.70
N VAL A 86 -11.77 -8.11 -6.63
CA VAL A 86 -11.72 -9.53 -6.22
C VAL A 86 -13.02 -9.92 -5.56
#